data_AF-A0A9D8BA49-F1
#
_entry.id   AF-A0A9D8BA49-F1
#
_cell.length_a   1.000
_cell.length_b   1.000
_cell.length_c   1.000
_cell.angle_alpha   90.00
_cell.angle_beta   90.00
_cell.angle_gamma   90.00
#
_symmetry.space_group_name_H-M   'P 1'
#
loop_
_entity.id
_entity.type
_entity.pdbx_description
1 polymer ?
#
loop_
_entity_poly.entity_id
_entity_poly.type
_entity_poly.pdbx_seq_one_letter_code
_entity_poly.pdbx_strand_id
1 'polypeptide(L)'
;MGSEKSILVIGGGISGVTAAIEAAEAGYDAILVEQNPYLGGRVSRIHNYFPKLCIPGCGLEINFRRIKTNPKIKVITQAEVKSISGK
;
A
#
# COMPACT_ATOMS: atom_id res chain seq x y z
N MET A 1 -13.02 -0.34 -25.62
CA MET A 1 -11.94 -0.71 -24.70
C MET A 1 -11.51 0.55 -23.97
N GLY A 2 -11.95 0.73 -22.73
CA GLY A 2 -11.61 1.91 -21.93
C GLY A 2 -10.12 1.93 -21.62
N SER A 3 -9.54 3.13 -21.57
CA SER A 3 -8.18 3.32 -21.08
C SER A 3 -8.10 2.83 -19.64
N GLU A 4 -7.60 1.62 -19.40
CA GLU A 4 -7.35 1.13 -18.04
C GLU A 4 -6.21 1.96 -17.44
N LYS A 5 -6.57 3.02 -16.71
CA LYS A 5 -5.61 3.88 -16.02
C LYS A 5 -5.17 3.14 -14.75
N SER A 6 -4.04 2.44 -14.82
CA SER A 6 -3.42 1.87 -13.63
C SER A 6 -2.72 2.95 -12.81
N ILE A 7 -2.81 2.86 -11.48
CA ILE A 7 -2.16 3.76 -10.53
C ILE A 7 -0.95 3.05 -9.93
N LEU A 8 0.22 3.68 -10.04
CA LEU A 8 1.44 3.23 -9.36
C LEU A 8 1.59 3.97 -8.02
N VAL A 9 1.69 3.21 -6.93
CA VAL A 9 1.96 3.72 -5.58
C VAL A 9 3.35 3.28 -5.16
N ILE A 10 4.18 4.24 -4.76
CA ILE A 10 5.57 4.01 -4.35
C ILE A 10 5.68 4.20 -2.83
N GLY A 11 6.00 3.13 -2.12
CA GLY A 11 6.15 3.08 -0.66
C GLY A 11 4.97 2.40 0.04
N GLY A 12 5.22 1.25 0.64
CA GLY A 12 4.30 0.42 1.43
C GLY A 12 4.13 0.85 2.89
N GLY A 13 4.29 2.13 3.21
CA GLY A 13 3.89 2.68 4.51
C GLY A 13 2.38 2.75 4.67
N ILE A 14 1.87 3.21 5.83
CA ILE A 14 0.42 3.34 6.05
C ILE A 14 -0.27 4.19 4.98
N SER A 15 0.36 5.29 4.56
CA SER A 15 -0.17 6.19 3.54
C SER A 15 -0.28 5.52 2.17
N GLY A 16 0.77 4.82 1.72
CA GLY A 16 0.75 4.16 0.41
C GLY A 16 -0.13 2.91 0.39
N VAL A 17 -0.19 2.15 1.49
CA VAL A 17 -1.15 1.06 1.67
C VAL A 17 -2.59 1.59 1.54
N THR A 18 -2.93 2.67 2.24
CA THR A 18 -4.25 3.30 2.11
C THR A 18 -4.48 3.80 0.69
N ALA A 19 -3.52 4.52 0.08
CA ALA A 19 -3.67 5.03 -1.28
C ALA A 19 -3.95 3.92 -2.31
N ALA A 20 -3.26 2.78 -2.20
CA ALA A 20 -3.49 1.63 -3.08
C ALA A 20 -4.88 1.02 -2.90
N ILE A 21 -5.37 0.94 -1.66
CA ILE A 21 -6.71 0.43 -1.37
C ILE A 21 -7.79 1.36 -1.91
N GLU A 22 -7.70 2.66 -1.62
CA GLU A 22 -8.70 3.63 -2.05
C GLU A 22 -8.71 3.76 -3.59
N ALA A 23 -7.55 3.67 -4.25
CA ALA A 23 -7.47 3.59 -5.71
C ALA A 23 -8.23 2.38 -6.28
N ALA A 24 -8.07 1.22 -5.65
CA ALA A 24 -8.75 0.00 -6.05
C ALA A 24 -10.26 0.03 -5.78
N GLU A 25 -10.68 0.61 -4.67
CA GLU A 25 -12.10 0.81 -4.33
C GLU A 25 -12.76 1.86 -5.24
N ALA A 26 -12.02 2.86 -5.71
CA ALA A 26 -12.45 3.79 -6.75
C ALA A 26 -12.52 3.15 -8.16
N GLY A 27 -12.12 1.89 -8.30
CA GLY A 27 -12.27 1.11 -9.52
C GLY A 27 -11.02 0.99 -10.39
N TYR A 28 -9.90 1.59 -10.01
CA TYR A 28 -8.64 1.53 -10.76
C TYR A 28 -7.79 0.31 -10.37
N ASP A 29 -6.91 -0.16 -11.26
CA ASP A 29 -5.89 -1.14 -10.88
C ASP A 29 -4.72 -0.44 -10.20
N ALA A 30 -4.36 -0.89 -9.00
CA ALA A 30 -3.30 -0.30 -8.19
C ALA A 30 -2.09 -1.23 -8.11
N ILE A 31 -0.90 -0.68 -8.39
CA ILE A 31 0.38 -1.36 -8.22
C ILE A 31 1.11 -0.70 -7.05
N LEU A 32 1.31 -1.42 -5.95
CA LEU A 32 2.03 -0.96 -4.77
C LEU A 32 3.46 -1.52 -4.79
N VAL A 33 4.45 -0.64 -4.87
CA VAL A 33 5.88 -1.00 -4.83
C VAL A 33 6.47 -0.64 -3.47
N GLU A 34 7.17 -1.56 -2.83
CA GLU A 34 7.86 -1.35 -1.55
C GLU A 34 9.28 -1.93 -1.58
N GLN A 35 10.24 -1.13 -1.10
CA GLN A 35 11.67 -1.51 -1.06
C GLN A 35 11.96 -2.60 -0.01
N ASN A 36 11.24 -2.62 1.11
CA ASN A 36 11.41 -3.60 2.16
C ASN A 36 10.69 -4.92 1.82
N PRO A 37 11.04 -6.03 2.48
CA PRO A 37 10.33 -7.30 2.32
C PRO A 37 8.93 -7.30 2.96
N TYR A 38 8.55 -6.23 3.66
CA TYR A 38 7.29 -6.12 4.41
C TYR A 38 6.63 -4.76 4.20
N LEU A 39 5.31 -4.70 4.41
CA LEU A 39 4.50 -3.48 4.43
C LEU A 39 4.38 -2.91 5.86
N GLY A 40 3.94 -1.66 5.96
CA GLY A 40 3.70 -0.96 7.23
C GLY A 40 4.68 0.17 7.52
N GLY A 41 5.80 0.24 6.81
CA GLY A 41 6.77 1.34 6.87
C GLY A 41 7.24 1.66 8.30
N ARG A 42 7.18 2.94 8.69
CA ARG A 42 7.53 3.36 10.07
C ARG A 42 6.48 2.94 11.10
N VAL A 43 5.22 2.82 10.70
CA VAL A 43 4.12 2.48 11.60
C VAL A 43 4.28 1.07 12.14
N SER A 44 4.82 0.12 11.38
CA SER A 44 5.08 -1.23 11.89
C SER A 44 6.23 -1.30 12.91
N ARG A 45 7.03 -0.23 13.06
CA ARG A 45 8.21 -0.20 13.94
C ARG A 45 7.99 0.55 15.25
N ILE A 46 6.86 1.23 15.41
CA ILE A 46 6.51 1.93 16.66
C ILE A 46 5.88 0.97 17.65
N HIS A 47 6.18 1.17 18.93
CA HIS A 47 5.64 0.32 20.00
C HIS A 47 4.16 0.60 20.22
N ASN A 48 3.78 1.87 20.44
CA ASN A 48 2.41 2.30 20.62
C ASN A 48 2.11 3.54 19.78
N TYR A 49 0.87 3.70 19.30
CA TYR A 49 0.42 4.92 18.62
C TYR A 49 -0.68 5.63 19.39
N PHE A 50 -0.58 6.96 19.47
CA PHE A 50 -1.60 7.83 20.04
C PHE A 50 -2.83 7.89 19.11
N PRO A 51 -4.08 8.01 19.61
CA PRO A 51 -4.50 8.10 21.01
C PRO A 51 -4.75 6.76 21.70
N LYS A 52 -4.81 5.67 20.92
CA LYS A 52 -5.23 4.35 21.44
C LYS A 52 -4.18 3.68 22.32
N LEU A 53 -2.91 4.13 22.25
CA LEU A 53 -1.77 3.58 22.98
C LEU A 53 -1.62 2.06 22.82
N CYS A 54 -2.03 1.52 21.68
CA CYS A 54 -1.90 0.11 21.35
C CYS A 54 -0.81 -0.12 20.31
N ILE A 55 -0.36 -1.38 20.23
CA ILE A 55 0.53 -1.82 19.15
C ILE A 55 -0.12 -1.63 17.77
N PRO A 56 0.65 -1.17 16.77
CA PRO A 56 0.15 -0.84 15.43
C PRO A 56 -0.41 -2.04 14.65
N GLY A 57 -0.09 -3.27 15.08
CA GLY A 57 -0.50 -4.51 14.42
C GLY A 57 -2.01 -4.58 14.14
N CYS A 58 -2.85 -4.24 15.12
CA CYS A 58 -4.31 -4.32 14.95
C CYS A 58 -4.83 -3.41 13.82
N GLY A 59 -4.28 -2.20 13.67
CA GLY A 59 -4.69 -1.26 12.62
C GLY A 59 -4.11 -1.62 11.25
N LEU A 60 -2.87 -2.12 11.21
CA LEU A 60 -2.22 -2.56 9.97
C LEU A 60 -2.87 -3.82 9.40
N GLU A 61 -3.24 -4.78 10.26
CA GLU A 61 -3.83 -6.06 9.86
C GLU A 61 -5.13 -5.88 9.05
N ILE A 62 -5.95 -4.88 9.41
CA ILE A 62 -7.17 -4.55 8.66
C ILE A 62 -6.83 -4.19 7.21
N ASN A 63 -5.81 -3.36 7.01
CA ASN A 63 -5.40 -2.93 5.68
C ASN A 63 -4.69 -4.04 4.90
N PHE A 64 -3.88 -4.87 5.57
CA PHE A 64 -3.25 -6.03 4.93
C PHE A 64 -4.27 -7.05 4.45
N ARG A 65 -5.34 -7.26 5.22
CA ARG A 65 -6.47 -8.09 4.78
C ARG A 65 -7.14 -7.49 3.55
N ARG A 66 -7.47 -6.19 3.57
CA ARG A 66 -8.07 -5.48 2.40
C ARG A 66 -7.22 -5.64 1.15
N ILE A 67 -5.89 -5.46 1.27
CA ILE A 67 -4.95 -5.67 0.17
C ILE A 67 -5.00 -7.12 -0.33
N LYS A 68 -4.88 -8.10 0.58
CA LYS A 68 -4.81 -9.52 0.21
C LYS A 68 -6.08 -10.02 -0.47
N THR A 69 -7.25 -9.48 -0.11
CA THR A 69 -8.54 -9.88 -0.67
C THR A 69 -8.92 -9.13 -1.94
N ASN A 70 -8.22 -8.06 -2.31
CA ASN A 70 -8.58 -7.21 -3.44
C ASN A 70 -7.78 -7.60 -4.70
N PRO A 71 -8.42 -8.16 -5.75
CA PRO A 71 -7.71 -8.58 -6.96
C PRO A 71 -7.17 -7.43 -7.80
N LYS A 72 -7.64 -6.19 -7.57
CA LYS A 72 -7.17 -4.99 -8.27
C LYS A 72 -5.88 -4.41 -7.69
N ILE A 73 -5.38 -4.97 -6.58
CA ILE A 73 -4.16 -4.49 -5.94
C ILE A 73 -3.05 -5.51 -6.15
N LYS A 74 -2.00 -5.09 -6.86
CA LYS A 74 -0.77 -5.87 -7.02
C LYS A 74 0.32 -5.29 -6.13
N VAL A 75 0.80 -6.10 -5.18
CA VAL A 75 1.92 -5.71 -4.30
C VAL A 75 3.22 -6.30 -4.81
N ILE A 76 4.25 -5.47 -4.88
CA ILE A 76 5.63 -5.86 -5.21
C ILE A 76 6.53 -5.36 -4.08
N THR A 77 7.01 -6.28 -3.24
CA THR A 77 7.99 -5.99 -2.19
C THR A 77 9.41 -6.26 -2.69
N GLN A 78 10.41 -5.81 -1.94
CA GLN A 78 11.84 -5.90 -2.33
C GLN A 78 12.11 -5.29 -3.71
N ALA A 79 11.39 -4.22 -4.04
CA ALA A 79 11.49 -3.56 -5.34
C ALA A 79 11.57 -2.04 -5.17
N GLU A 80 12.33 -1.42 -6.05
CA GLU A 80 12.52 0.02 -6.11
C GLU A 80 12.25 0.53 -7.52
N VAL A 81 11.60 1.69 -7.63
CA VAL A 81 11.35 2.34 -8.91
C VAL A 81 12.61 3.09 -9.34
N LYS A 82 13.24 2.63 -10.42
CA LYS A 82 14.49 3.22 -10.92
C LYS A 82 14.31 4.52 -11.70
N SER A 83 13.26 4.60 -12.50
CA SER A 83 13.00 5.75 -13.37
C SER A 83 11.53 5.82 -13.73
N ILE A 84 11.00 7.02 -13.86
CA ILE A 84 9.65 7.28 -14.36
C ILE A 84 9.79 8.12 -15.62
N SER A 85 9.21 7.64 -16.71
CA SER A 85 9.19 8.32 -18.01
C SER A 85 7.77 8.37 -18.52
N GLY A 86 7.39 9.51 -19.09
CA GLY A 86 6.05 9.82 -19.58
C GLY A 86 6.07 11.22 -20.16
N LYS A 87 5.01 11.61 -20.87
CA LYS A 87 4.88 12.95 -21.44
C LYS A 87 4.29 13.92 -20.43
#